data_AF-A0A928PK05-F1
#
_entry.id   AF-A0A928PK05-F1
#
_cell.length_a   1.000
_cell.length_b   1.000
_cell.length_c   1.000
_cell.angle_alpha   90.00
_cell.angle_beta   90.00
_cell.angle_gamma   90.00
#
_symmetry.space_group_name_H-M   'P 1'
#
loop_
_entity.id
_entity.type
_entity.pdbx_description
1 polymer ?
#
loop_
_entity_poly.entity_id
_entity_poly.type
_entity_poly.pdbx_seq_one_letter_code
_entity_poly.pdbx_strand_id
1 'polypeptide(L)'
;MEFEFAKVYFEPTPKGSEKLLLCPYCSGMNYSEKRGNYCSYCGRPTGVSVRRYCSESCRKLGEKMFEREKEQEEIRKNSPLYRAVNEVDTYNKYHDCKLSYGQYYALKGAGMI
;
A
#
# COMPACT_ATOMS: atom_id res chain seq x y z
N MET A 1 -7.15 50.68 15.18
CA MET A 1 -5.89 50.22 14.56
C MET A 1 -6.26 48.98 13.76
N GLU A 2 -6.57 49.17 12.48
CA GLU A 2 -6.98 48.10 11.57
C GLU A 2 -5.74 47.33 11.14
N PHE A 3 -5.73 46.01 11.33
CA PHE A 3 -4.63 45.16 10.88
C PHE A 3 -5.04 44.48 9.57
N GLU A 4 -4.37 44.87 8.49
CA GLU A 4 -4.46 44.21 7.19
C GLU A 4 -4.00 42.76 7.30
N PHE A 5 -4.89 41.83 6.95
CA PHE A 5 -4.53 40.41 6.82
C PHE A 5 -3.68 40.22 5.56
N ALA A 6 -2.39 39.95 5.76
CA ALA A 6 -1.50 39.54 4.69
C ALA A 6 -2.06 38.31 3.96
N LYS A 7 -2.28 38.44 2.65
CA LYS A 7 -2.66 37.33 1.77
C LYS A 7 -1.47 36.37 1.67
N VAL A 8 -1.54 35.25 2.37
CA VAL A 8 -0.57 34.15 2.22
C VAL A 8 -0.90 33.41 0.93
N TYR A 9 -0.03 33.52 -0.06
CA TYR A 9 -0.11 32.77 -1.31
C TYR A 9 0.17 31.29 -1.03
N PHE A 10 -0.80 30.42 -1.33
CA PHE A 10 -0.66 28.96 -1.27
C PHE A 10 -0.01 28.47 -2.57
N GLU A 11 1.24 28.01 -2.50
CA GLU A 11 1.81 27.19 -3.57
C GLU A 11 1.36 25.72 -3.41
N PRO A 12 0.90 25.05 -4.49
CA PRO A 12 0.46 23.67 -4.41
C PRO A 12 1.65 22.73 -4.22
N THR A 13 1.74 22.09 -3.05
CA THR A 13 2.75 21.07 -2.74
C THR A 13 2.42 19.70 -3.37
N PRO A 14 3.43 18.89 -3.72
CA PRO A 14 3.23 17.62 -4.42
C PRO A 14 2.41 16.62 -3.59
N LYS A 15 1.58 15.83 -4.29
CA LYS A 15 0.72 14.77 -3.73
C LYS A 15 1.54 13.83 -2.84
N GLY A 16 1.21 13.79 -1.55
CA GLY A 16 1.70 12.75 -0.63
C GLY A 16 2.51 13.23 0.58
N SER A 17 2.72 14.53 0.77
CA SER A 17 3.20 15.03 2.06
C SER A 17 2.27 16.12 2.57
N GLU A 18 1.31 15.73 3.41
CA GLU A 18 0.50 16.67 4.16
C GLU A 18 1.43 17.36 5.17
N LYS A 19 1.78 18.63 4.91
CA LYS A 19 2.50 19.45 5.88
C LYS A 19 1.61 19.55 7.12
N LEU A 20 2.08 19.05 8.26
CA LEU A 20 1.49 19.29 9.56
C LEU A 20 1.52 20.79 9.84
N LEU A 21 0.40 21.47 9.61
CA LEU A 21 0.20 22.85 10.00
C LEU A 21 -0.01 22.87 11.52
N LEU A 22 1.08 23.07 12.27
CA LEU A 22 1.01 23.31 13.71
C LEU A 22 0.30 24.63 13.97
N CYS A 23 -0.59 24.66 14.96
CA CYS A 23 -1.20 25.91 15.41
C CYS A 23 -0.10 26.84 15.96
N PRO A 24 0.10 28.04 15.39
CA PRO A 24 1.18 28.95 15.80
C PRO A 24 0.99 29.53 17.22
N TYR A 25 -0.17 29.33 17.85
CA TYR A 25 -0.47 29.87 19.19
C TYR A 25 -0.32 28.87 20.33
N CYS A 26 -0.58 27.58 20.12
CA CYS A 26 -0.54 26.59 21.20
C CYS A 26 0.50 25.48 21.01
N SER A 27 1.18 25.42 19.86
CA SER A 27 2.16 24.36 19.52
C SER A 27 1.66 22.93 19.80
N GLY A 28 0.34 22.74 19.89
CA GLY A 28 -0.26 21.51 20.38
C GLY A 28 -0.10 20.38 19.39
N MET A 29 0.45 19.26 19.85
CA MET A 29 0.63 18.02 19.08
C MET A 29 -0.65 17.16 18.99
N ASN A 30 -1.81 17.70 19.40
CA ASN A 30 -3.06 16.96 19.40
C ASN A 30 -3.70 16.96 18.00
N TYR A 31 -3.05 16.30 17.04
CA TYR A 31 -3.65 15.95 15.77
C TYR A 31 -4.18 14.51 15.86
N SER A 32 -5.49 14.34 15.71
CA SER A 32 -6.07 13.03 15.46
C SER A 32 -6.16 12.86 13.94
N GLU A 33 -5.42 11.91 13.39
CA GLU A 33 -5.61 11.48 12.01
C GLU A 33 -7.07 11.04 11.84
N LYS A 34 -7.85 11.78 11.05
CA LYS A 34 -9.19 11.34 10.69
C LYS A 34 -9.01 10.13 9.77
N ARG A 35 -9.16 8.93 10.33
CA ARG A 35 -9.28 7.68 9.54
C ARG A 35 -10.58 7.73 8.74
N GLY A 36 -10.55 8.46 7.64
CA GLY A 36 -11.61 8.47 6.65
C GLY A 36 -11.72 7.10 6.02
N ASN A 37 -12.95 6.66 5.77
CA ASN A 37 -13.17 5.52 4.90
C ASN A 37 -13.18 6.06 3.47
N TYR A 38 -12.46 5.39 2.57
CA TYR A 38 -12.33 5.80 1.18
C TYR A 38 -12.79 4.67 0.27
N CYS A 39 -13.37 5.04 -0.86
CA CYS A 39 -13.78 4.11 -1.90
C CYS A 39 -12.53 3.39 -2.43
N SER A 40 -12.51 2.04 -2.36
CA SER A 40 -11.37 1.25 -2.85
C SER A 40 -11.12 1.37 -4.35
N TYR A 41 -12.07 1.88 -5.13
CA TYR A 41 -11.91 2.10 -6.57
C TYR A 41 -11.46 3.52 -6.92
N CYS A 42 -12.19 4.55 -6.46
CA CYS A 42 -11.96 5.94 -6.88
C CYS A 42 -11.34 6.85 -5.82
N GLY A 43 -11.09 6.35 -4.60
CA GLY A 43 -10.49 7.11 -3.51
C GLY A 43 -11.37 8.21 -2.92
N ARG A 44 -12.64 8.35 -3.35
CA ARG A 44 -13.58 9.31 -2.76
C ARG A 44 -13.93 8.90 -1.32
N PRO A 45 -14.02 9.84 -0.36
CA PRO A 45 -14.45 9.51 1.00
C PRO A 45 -15.85 8.88 0.99
N THR A 46 -15.99 7.73 1.63
CA THR A 46 -17.27 7.11 1.92
C THR A 46 -17.72 7.64 3.28
N GLY A 47 -18.75 8.49 3.28
CA GLY A 47 -19.29 9.11 4.50
C GLY A 47 -19.89 8.12 5.52
N VAL A 48 -19.70 6.81 5.32
CA VAL A 48 -20.19 5.71 6.15
C VAL A 48 -19.03 4.75 6.36
N SER A 49 -18.76 4.41 7.61
CA SER A 49 -17.61 3.57 7.98
C SER A 49 -17.63 2.15 7.43
N VAL A 50 -18.79 1.69 6.98
CA VAL A 50 -19.01 0.30 6.56
C VAL A 50 -18.96 0.14 5.04
N ARG A 51 -18.98 1.24 4.26
CA ARG A 51 -19.02 1.14 2.79
C ARG A 51 -17.61 1.20 2.19
N ARG A 52 -17.20 0.09 1.59
CA ARG A 52 -15.95 -0.05 0.81
C ARG A 52 -15.96 0.72 -0.53
N TYR A 53 -17.15 0.95 -1.10
CA TYR A 53 -17.31 1.65 -2.39
C TYR A 53 -18.32 2.79 -2.26
N CYS A 54 -18.10 3.89 -2.97
CA CYS A 54 -19.00 5.06 -2.93
C CYS A 54 -20.28 4.88 -3.77
N SER A 55 -20.29 3.97 -4.74
CA SER A 55 -21.42 3.68 -5.61
C SER A 55 -21.36 2.24 -6.12
N GLU A 56 -22.50 1.75 -6.60
CA GLU A 56 -22.61 0.44 -7.23
C GLU A 56 -21.75 0.33 -8.51
N SER A 57 -21.60 1.43 -9.25
CA SER A 57 -20.68 1.50 -10.40
C SER A 57 -19.22 1.31 -9.98
N CYS A 58 -18.79 1.95 -8.89
CA CYS A 58 -17.43 1.79 -8.36
C CYS A 58 -17.19 0.37 -7.82
N ARG A 59 -18.22 -0.28 -7.26
CA ARG A 59 -18.15 -1.68 -6.84
C ARG A 59 -17.84 -2.59 -8.02
N LYS A 60 -18.66 -2.53 -9.08
CA LYS A 60 -18.46 -3.36 -10.29
C LYS A 60 -17.08 -3.16 -10.94
N LEU A 61 -16.63 -1.91 -11.02
CA LEU A 61 -15.32 -1.60 -11.60
C LEU A 61 -14.17 -2.06 -10.70
N GLY A 62 -14.30 -1.90 -9.39
CA GLY A 62 -13.34 -2.37 -8.41
C GLY A 62 -13.23 -3.90 -8.38
N GLU A 63 -14.36 -4.61 -8.43
CA GLU A 63 -14.40 -6.08 -8.52
C GLU A 63 -13.71 -6.56 -9.81
N LYS A 64 -13.99 -5.93 -10.95
CA LYS A 64 -13.34 -6.24 -12.23
C LYS A 64 -11.83 -5.95 -12.24
N MET A 65 -11.37 -4.97 -11.45
CA MET A 65 -9.93 -4.74 -11.27
C MET A 65 -9.30 -5.85 -10.43
N PHE A 66 -9.95 -6.20 -9.32
CA PHE A 66 -9.50 -7.27 -8.44
C PHE A 66 -9.43 -8.63 -9.15
N GLU A 67 -10.42 -8.96 -9.98
CA GLU A 67 -10.40 -10.17 -10.80
C GLU A 67 -9.20 -10.19 -11.76
N ARG A 68 -8.90 -9.07 -12.41
CA ARG A 68 -7.73 -8.94 -13.30
C ARG A 68 -6.42 -9.06 -12.54
N GLU A 69 -6.30 -8.47 -11.37
CA GLU A 69 -5.11 -8.63 -10.51
C GLU A 69 -4.93 -10.08 -10.07
N LYS A 70 -6.02 -10.76 -9.73
CA LYS A 70 -6.00 -12.17 -9.36
C LYS A 70 -5.53 -13.06 -10.52
N GLU A 71 -6.03 -12.83 -11.73
CA GLU A 71 -5.59 -13.53 -12.94
C GLU A 71 -4.10 -13.28 -13.23
N GLN A 72 -3.63 -12.03 -13.14
CA GLN A 72 -2.22 -11.70 -13.29
C GLN A 72 -1.34 -12.37 -12.24
N GLU A 73 -1.82 -12.45 -10.99
CA GLU A 73 -1.12 -13.12 -9.91
C GLU A 73 -1.05 -14.64 -10.14
N GLU A 74 -2.11 -15.26 -10.67
CA GLU A 74 -2.09 -16.69 -11.05
C GLU A 74 -1.07 -16.95 -12.18
N ILE A 75 -1.03 -16.09 -13.21
CA ILE A 75 -0.02 -16.18 -14.28
C ILE A 75 1.39 -16.04 -13.70
N ARG A 76 1.61 -15.06 -12.81
CA ARG A 76 2.90 -14.85 -12.14
C ARG A 76 3.32 -16.09 -11.34
N LYS A 77 2.40 -16.66 -10.57
CA LYS A 77 2.63 -17.88 -9.77
C LYS A 77 2.99 -19.10 -10.62
N ASN A 78 2.41 -19.19 -11.81
CA ASN A 78 2.71 -20.27 -12.76
C ASN A 78 4.05 -20.09 -13.47
N SER A 79 4.71 -18.93 -13.36
CA SER A 79 6.01 -18.72 -13.97
C SER A 79 7.09 -19.63 -13.37
N PRO A 80 8.04 -20.15 -14.17
CA PRO A 80 9.16 -20.93 -13.67
C PRO A 80 10.00 -20.18 -12.64
N LEU A 81 10.15 -18.86 -12.83
CA LEU A 81 10.88 -18.00 -11.90
C LEU A 81 10.22 -17.94 -10.53
N TYR A 82 8.89 -17.73 -10.48
CA TYR A 82 8.15 -17.75 -9.21
C TYR A 82 8.32 -19.09 -8.50
N ARG A 83 8.22 -20.21 -9.23
CA ARG A 83 8.39 -21.55 -8.63
C ARG A 83 9.78 -21.72 -8.01
N ALA A 84 10.82 -21.28 -8.70
CA ALA A 84 12.19 -21.40 -8.21
C ALA A 84 12.45 -20.52 -6.97
N VAL A 85 11.95 -19.28 -6.95
CA VAL A 85 12.07 -18.39 -5.78
C VAL A 85 11.23 -18.90 -4.61
N ASN A 86 9.99 -19.29 -4.87
CA ASN A 86 9.08 -19.81 -3.86
C ASN A 86 9.62 -21.10 -3.22
N GLU A 87 10.33 -21.93 -3.97
CA GLU A 87 11.04 -23.11 -3.42
C GLU A 87 12.01 -22.70 -2.31
N VAL A 88 12.88 -21.72 -2.57
CA VAL A 88 13.85 -21.21 -1.58
C VAL A 88 13.15 -20.59 -0.38
N ASP A 89 12.11 -19.78 -0.60
CA ASP A 89 11.35 -19.16 0.47
C ASP A 89 10.63 -20.21 1.35
N THR A 90 10.08 -21.25 0.74
CA THR A 90 9.45 -22.35 1.48
C THR A 90 10.46 -23.14 2.31
N TYR A 91 11.64 -23.41 1.77
CA TYR A 91 12.73 -24.06 2.52
C TYR A 91 13.17 -23.21 3.71
N ASN A 92 13.45 -21.92 3.46
CA ASN A 92 13.84 -20.97 4.49
C ASN A 92 12.81 -20.90 5.63
N LYS A 93 11.52 -20.88 5.28
CA LYS A 93 10.42 -20.85 6.26
C LYS A 93 10.32 -22.14 7.08
N TYR A 94 10.55 -23.30 6.47
CA TYR A 94 10.45 -24.60 7.15
C TYR A 94 11.66 -24.88 8.06
N HIS A 95 12.85 -24.43 7.64
CA HIS A 95 14.11 -24.68 8.35
C HIS A 95 14.59 -23.49 9.20
N ASP A 96 13.78 -22.43 9.31
CA ASP A 96 14.10 -21.16 10.00
C ASP A 96 15.49 -20.61 9.63
N CYS A 97 15.77 -20.59 8.33
CA CYS A 97 17.03 -20.12 7.77
C CYS A 97 16.81 -19.01 6.73
N LYS A 98 17.90 -18.38 6.29
CA LYS A 98 17.87 -17.23 5.36
C LYS A 98 18.86 -17.42 4.23
N LEU A 99 18.74 -18.53 3.50
CA LEU A 99 19.55 -18.77 2.32
C LEU A 99 19.11 -17.84 1.19
N SER A 100 20.09 -17.24 0.51
CA SER A 100 19.83 -16.61 -0.79
C SER A 100 19.59 -17.67 -1.86
N TYR A 101 18.98 -17.26 -2.98
CA TYR A 101 18.72 -18.15 -4.12
C TYR A 101 19.96 -18.93 -4.57
N GLY A 102 21.09 -18.25 -4.74
CA GLY A 102 22.34 -18.88 -5.18
C GLY A 102 22.90 -19.87 -4.16
N GLN A 103 22.87 -19.53 -2.87
CA GLN A 103 23.31 -20.44 -1.80
C GLN A 103 22.47 -21.70 -1.74
N TYR A 104 21.14 -21.56 -1.85
CA TYR A 104 20.21 -22.68 -1.85
C TYR A 104 20.52 -23.67 -2.98
N TYR A 105 20.62 -23.20 -4.23
CA TYR A 105 20.90 -24.10 -5.36
C TYR A 105 22.33 -24.67 -5.35
N ALA A 106 23.30 -23.93 -4.82
CA ALA A 106 24.66 -24.46 -4.63
C ALA A 106 24.68 -25.63 -3.63
N LEU A 107 24.00 -25.48 -2.49
CA LEU A 107 23.90 -26.53 -1.47
C LEU A 107 23.08 -27.73 -1.97
N LYS A 108 21.97 -27.48 -2.65
CA LYS A 108 21.12 -28.52 -3.25
C LYS A 108 21.87 -29.31 -4.32
N GLY A 109 22.63 -28.63 -5.19
CA GLY A 109 23.46 -29.26 -6.21
C GLY A 109 24.63 -30.07 -5.62
N ALA A 110 25.12 -29.68 -4.45
CA ALA A 110 26.12 -30.41 -3.68
C ALA A 110 25.55 -31.58 -2.85
N GLY A 111 24.22 -31.77 -2.84
CA GLY A 111 23.56 -32.83 -2.06
C GLY A 111 23.58 -32.61 -0.54
N MET A 112 23.77 -31.35 -0.11
CA MET A 112 23.82 -31.00 1.32
C MET A 112 22.43 -30.68 1.91
N ILE A 113 21.46 -30.40 1.05
CA ILE A 113 20.05 -30.14 1.37
C ILE A 113 19.13 -30.76 0.32
#